data_AF-A0A7J7KF47-F1
#
_entry.id   AF-A0A7J7KF47-F1
#
_cell.length_a   1.000
_cell.length_b   1.000
_cell.length_c   1.000
_cell.angle_alpha   90.00
_cell.angle_beta   90.00
_cell.angle_gamma   90.00
#
_symmetry.space_group_name_H-M   'P 1'
#
loop_
_entity.id
_entity.type
_entity.pdbx_description
1 polymer ?
#
loop_
_entity_poly.entity_id
_entity_poly.type
_entity_poly.pdbx_seq_one_letter_code
_entity_poly.pdbx_strand_id
1 'polypeptide(L)' 'MGRQLADRIGAVSYIECSSLTQTKLKEVFDLAIMTGMDKQRFHFRHQIVSNKPKRHRGLKSLLSCFGGRTH' A
#
# COMPACT_ATOMS: atom_id res chain seq x y z
N MET A 1 -6.93 -14.96 7.42
CA MET A 1 -5.65 -15.50 7.96
C MET A 1 -4.53 -15.55 6.92
N GLY A 2 -4.81 -15.87 5.66
CA GLY A 2 -3.74 -16.07 4.67
C GLY A 2 -2.87 -14.85 4.35
N ARG A 3 -3.36 -13.61 4.57
CA ARG A 3 -2.52 -12.41 4.43
C ARG A 3 -1.34 -12.39 5.41
N GLN A 4 -1.57 -12.75 6.67
CA GLN A 4 -0.49 -12.77 7.68
C GLN A 4 0.56 -13.83 7.35
N LEU A 5 0.15 -14.97 6.77
CA LEU A 5 1.08 -16.00 6.32
C LEU A 5 1.88 -15.53 5.11
N ALA A 6 1.22 -14.87 4.14
CA ALA A 6 1.88 -14.30 2.97
C ALA A 6 2.97 -13.29 3.37
N ASP A 7 2.68 -12.44 4.37
CA ASP A 7 3.66 -11.48 4.89
C ASP A 7 4.84 -12.20 5.58
N ARG A 8 4.59 -13.31 6.30
CA ARG A 8 5.64 -14.12 6.96
C ARG A 8 6.58 -14.83 5.98
N ILE A 9 6.06 -15.31 4.85
CA ILE A 9 6.85 -16.03 3.84
C ILE A 9 7.44 -15.09 2.75
N GLY A 10 7.17 -13.78 2.85
CA GLY A 10 7.61 -12.81 1.85
C GLY A 10 6.94 -12.98 0.48
N ALA A 11 5.72 -13.53 0.45
CA ALA A 11 4.98 -13.70 -0.80
C ALA A 11 4.56 -12.34 -1.38
N VAL A 12 4.51 -12.27 -2.71
CA VAL A 12 4.19 -11.03 -3.43
C VAL A 12 2.76 -10.56 -3.15
N SER A 13 1.80 -11.48 -3.00
CA SER A 13 0.43 -11.17 -2.60
C SER A 13 -0.33 -12.40 -2.11
N TYR A 14 -1.52 -12.16 -1.57
CA TYR A 14 -2.50 -13.16 -1.17
C TYR A 14 -3.86 -12.81 -1.77
N ILE A 15 -4.48 -13.74 -2.48
CA ILE A 15 -5.82 -13.61 -3.05
C ILE A 15 -6.64 -14.83 -2.63
N GLU A 16 -7.79 -14.59 -2.00
CA GLU A 16 -8.80 -15.61 -1.77
C GLU A 16 -9.63 -15.78 -3.04
N CYS A 17 -9.75 -17.00 -3.55
CA CYS A 17 -10.53 -17.32 -4.74
C CYS A 17 -11.33 -18.61 -4.53
N SER A 18 -12.39 -18.79 -5.32
CA SER A 18 -13.15 -20.04 -5.38
C SER A 18 -13.35 -20.45 -6.83
N SER A 19 -12.75 -21.59 -7.20
CA SER A 19 -12.85 -22.14 -8.55
C SER A 19 -14.28 -22.54 -8.92
N LEU A 20 -15.06 -23.00 -7.93
CA LEU A 20 -16.44 -23.43 -8.12
C LEU A 20 -17.37 -22.28 -8.51
N THR A 21 -17.18 -21.12 -7.89
CA THR A 21 -17.98 -19.91 -8.14
C THR A 21 -17.30 -18.96 -9.13
N GLN A 22 -16.15 -19.36 -9.66
CA GLN A 22 -15.29 -18.56 -10.55
C GLN A 22 -14.94 -17.17 -10.00
N THR A 23 -14.83 -17.06 -8.67
CA THR A 23 -14.53 -15.77 -8.03
C THR A 23 -13.04 -15.50 -8.05
N LYS A 24 -12.67 -14.33 -8.56
CA LYS A 24 -11.30 -13.77 -8.56
C LYS A 24 -10.23 -14.63 -9.27
N LEU A 25 -10.64 -15.62 -10.08
CA LEU A 25 -9.70 -16.43 -10.86
C LEU A 25 -8.89 -15.58 -11.85
N LYS A 26 -9.55 -14.63 -12.54
CA LYS A 26 -8.87 -13.71 -13.46
C LYS A 26 -7.80 -12.89 -12.74
N GLU A 27 -8.13 -12.34 -11.58
CA GLU A 27 -7.22 -11.52 -10.77
C GLU A 27 -5.98 -12.30 -10.30
N VAL A 28 -6.14 -13.59 -9.95
CA VAL A 28 -5.02 -14.47 -9.58
C VAL A 28 -4.04 -14.62 -10.74
N PHE A 29 -4.54 -14.89 -11.94
CA PHE A 29 -3.68 -15.09 -13.12
C PHE A 29 -3.08 -13.77 -13.64
N ASP A 30 -3.85 -12.68 -13.68
CA ASP A 30 -3.34 -11.36 -14.08
C ASP A 30 -2.18 -10.94 -13.17
N LEU A 31 -2.32 -11.15 -11.86
CA LEU A 31 -1.27 -10.83 -10.91
C LEU A 31 -0.03 -11.69 -11.15
N ALA A 32 -0.18 -13.00 -11.32
CA ALA A 32 0.96 -13.88 -11.59
C ALA A 32 1.73 -13.45 -12.85
N ILE A 33 1.01 -13.16 -13.94
CA ILE A 33 1.59 -12.70 -15.20
C ILE A 33 2.33 -11.38 -14.98
N MET A 34 1.67 -10.39 -14.35
CA MET A 34 2.27 -9.08 -14.10
C MET A 34 3.54 -9.20 -13.24
N THR A 35 3.53 -10.04 -12.21
CA THR A 35 4.70 -10.28 -11.36
C THR A 35 5.87 -10.94 -12.09
N GLY A 36 5.60 -11.76 -13.10
CA GLY A 36 6.65 -12.38 -13.92
C GLY A 36 7.23 -11.46 -14.99
N MET A 37 6.45 -10.46 -15.44
CA MET A 37 6.86 -9.52 -16.49
C MET A 37 7.70 -8.35 -15.94
N ASP A 38 7.50 -7.97 -14.68
CA ASP A 38 8.14 -6.81 -14.08
C ASP A 38 9.58 -7.13 -13.61
N LYS A 39 10.53 -7.20 -14.56
CA LYS A 39 11.91 -7.68 -14.32
C LYS A 39 12.72 -6.91 -13.27
N GLN A 40 12.32 -5.72 -12.79
CA GLN A 40 13.17 -4.91 -11.89
C GLN A 40 12.45 -4.00 -10.86
N ARG A 41 11.20 -4.27 -10.46
CA ARG A 41 10.48 -3.40 -9.49
C ARG A 41 9.73 -4.17 -8.40
N PHE A 42 10.34 -5.22 -7.82
CA PHE A 42 9.83 -5.88 -6.59
C PHE A 42 9.80 -4.97 -5.33
N HIS A 43 10.03 -3.65 -5.47
CA HIS A 43 9.75 -2.65 -4.44
C HIS A 43 8.35 -2.03 -4.52
N PHE A 44 7.46 -2.49 -5.40
CA PHE A 44 6.12 -1.90 -5.52
C PHE A 44 5.12 -2.47 -4.49
N ARG A 45 5.22 -1.86 -3.31
CA ARG A 45 4.10 -1.39 -2.47
C ARG A 45 3.11 -2.45 -1.98
N HIS A 46 3.28 -2.76 -0.69
CA HIS A 46 2.33 -2.61 0.44
C HIS A 46 1.03 -1.75 0.27
N GLN A 47 0.45 -1.60 -0.93
CA GLN A 47 -0.64 -0.68 -1.22
C GLN A 47 -1.77 -1.34 -2.04
N ILE A 48 -2.18 -2.55 -1.65
CA ILE A 48 -3.57 -2.97 -1.93
C ILE A 48 -4.39 -2.99 -0.61
N VAL A 49 -3.75 -3.15 0.56
CA VAL A 49 -4.42 -3.00 1.88
C VAL A 49 -3.47 -2.40 2.92
N SER A 50 -3.08 -1.14 2.74
CA SER A 50 -2.71 -0.30 3.88
C SER A 50 -3.65 0.89 3.95
N ASN A 51 -4.76 0.71 4.66
CA ASN A 51 -5.46 1.83 5.26
C ASN A 51 -4.58 2.36 6.41
N LYS A 52 -3.45 3.01 6.07
CA LYS A 52 -2.70 3.84 7.01
C LYS A 52 -3.33 5.23 6.92
N PRO A 53 -3.99 5.75 7.97
CA PRO A 53 -4.53 7.10 7.92
C PRO A 53 -3.38 8.07 7.62
N LYS A 54 -3.48 8.79 6.49
CA LYS A 54 -2.58 9.92 6.20
C LYS A 54 -2.84 10.97 7.27
N ARG A 55 -1.98 11.03 8.29
CA ARG A 55 -1.96 12.15 9.24
C ARG A 55 -1.63 13.41 8.43
N HIS A 56 -2.64 14.22 8.13
CA HIS A 56 -2.44 15.59 7.69
C HIS A 56 -1.67 16.29 8.82
N ARG A 57 -0.37 16.52 8.62
CA ARG A 57 0.33 17.55 9.38
C ARG A 57 -0.18 18.88 8.83
N GLY A 58 -1.28 19.35 9.43
CA GLY A 58 -1.78 20.68 9.19
C GLY A 58 -0.63 21.67 9.36
N LEU A 59 -0.49 22.55 8.37
CA LEU A 59 0.24 23.81 8.52
C LEU A 59 -0.26 24.47 9.80
N LYS A 60 0.55 24.43 10.87
CA LYS A 60 0.41 25.43 11.94
C LYS A 60 1.12 26.68 11.44
N SER A 61 0.28 27.55 10.88
CA SER A 61 0.45 28.99 10.68
C SER A 61 1.89 29.54 10.72
N LEU A 62 2.33 29.99 9.55
CA LEU A 62 3.09 31.23 9.40
C LEU A 62 2.32 32.38 10.08
N LEU A 63 2.52 32.64 11.37
CA LEU A 63 2.33 33.96 12.00
C LEU A 63 2.76 33.95 13.49
N SER A 64 4.03 34.22 13.83
CA SER A 64 4.33 34.67 15.21
C SER A 64 5.66 35.41 15.44
N CYS A 65 6.44 35.84 14.44
CA CYS A 65 7.69 36.60 14.71
C CYS A 65 7.71 38.04 14.15
N PHE A 66 6.57 38.59 13.73
CA PHE A 66 6.44 40.05 13.62
C PHE A 66 6.01 40.59 14.99
N GLY A 67 6.98 40.99 15.80
CA GLY A 67 6.71 41.62 17.10
C GLY A 67 7.96 42.22 17.74
N GLY A 68 8.17 43.53 17.53
CA GLY A 68 8.73 44.39 18.57
C GLY A 68 10.22 44.72 18.50
N ARG A 69 10.58 45.64 17.60
CA ARG A 69 11.70 46.57 17.80
C ARG A 69 11.18 47.72 18.68
N THR A 70 11.65 47.83 19.92
CA THR A 70 11.50 49.06 20.73
C THR A 70 12.67 49.23 21.70
N HIS A 71 13.38 50.33 21.47
CA HIS A 71 14.30 51.12 22.32
C HIS A 71 15.56 50.45 22.88
#